data_AF-A0A504IK56-F1
#
_entry.id   AF-A0A504IK56-F1
#
_cell.length_a   1.000
_cell.length_b   1.000
_cell.length_c   1.000
_cell.angle_alpha   90.00
_cell.angle_beta   90.00
_cell.angle_gamma   90.00
#
_symmetry.space_group_name_H-M   'P 1'
#
loop_
_entity.id
_entity.type
_entity.pdbx_description
1 polymer ?
#
loop_
_entity_poly.entity_id
_entity_poly.type
_entity_poly.pdbx_seq_one_letter_code
_entity_poly.pdbx_strand_id
1 'polypeptide(L)' 'HEPPPPPNQVIYLKSTAPYAPAALFEGVMITGTMRVQSERKDLSFVDGSSEVASGYVLESESIEPYQGEGGGQ' A
#
# COMPACT_ATOMS: atom_id res chain seq x y z
N HIS A 1 -1.79 17.61 -7.45
CA HIS A 1 -1.07 16.32 -7.50
C HIS A 1 0.27 16.50 -6.83
N GLU A 2 0.55 15.69 -5.83
CA GLU A 2 1.89 15.55 -5.28
C GLU A 2 2.61 14.45 -6.08
N PRO A 3 3.92 14.56 -6.37
CA PRO A 3 4.65 13.51 -7.07
C PRO A 3 4.63 12.19 -6.29
N PRO A 4 4.74 11.03 -6.96
CA PRO A 4 4.83 9.74 -6.28
C PRO A 4 6.02 9.70 -5.31
N PRO A 5 5.88 9.06 -4.15
CA PRO A 5 6.97 8.91 -3.20
C PRO A 5 8.13 8.05 -3.78
N PRO A 6 9.35 8.20 -3.26
CA PRO A 6 10.49 7.39 -3.69
C PRO A 6 10.27 5.88 -3.44
N PRO A 7 10.92 4.98 -4.20
CA PRO A 7 10.61 3.54 -4.16
C PRO A 7 10.80 2.86 -2.81
N ASN A 8 11.70 3.38 -1.97
CA ASN A 8 11.92 2.88 -0.60
C ASN A 8 10.81 3.28 0.38
N GLN A 9 9.81 4.04 -0.07
CA GLN A 9 8.60 4.40 0.68
C GLN A 9 7.34 3.74 0.09
N VAL A 10 7.48 2.87 -0.91
CA VAL A 10 6.37 2.18 -1.57
C VAL A 10 6.56 0.68 -1.44
N ILE A 11 5.50 -0.03 -1.05
CA ILE A 11 5.45 -1.49 -0.98
C ILE A 11 4.39 -2.00 -1.96
N TYR A 12 4.76 -2.93 -2.85
CA TYR A 12 3.79 -3.65 -3.66
C TYR A 12 3.21 -4.83 -2.86
N LEU A 13 1.94 -4.69 -2.46
CA LEU A 13 1.23 -5.71 -1.71
C LEU A 13 0.63 -6.77 -2.63
N LYS A 14 0.96 -8.04 -2.39
CA LYS A 14 0.28 -9.20 -2.97
C LYS A 14 -0.60 -9.82 -1.91
N SER A 15 -1.92 -9.80 -2.12
CA SER A 15 -2.89 -10.42 -1.22
C SER A 15 -3.77 -11.42 -1.96
N THR A 16 -4.12 -12.50 -1.27
CA THR A 16 -5.06 -13.52 -1.77
C THR A 16 -6.51 -13.21 -1.37
N ALA A 17 -6.73 -12.28 -0.44
CA ALA A 17 -8.04 -11.87 0.04
C ALA A 17 -8.26 -10.37 -0.24
N PRO A 18 -9.44 -9.96 -0.72
CA PRO A 18 -9.75 -8.54 -0.87
C PRO A 18 -9.87 -7.88 0.51
N TYR A 19 -9.39 -6.64 0.63
CA TYR A 19 -9.64 -5.78 1.78
C TYR A 19 -10.60 -4.66 1.37
N ALA A 20 -11.66 -4.48 2.14
CA ALA A 20 -12.66 -3.45 1.91
C ALA A 20 -12.53 -2.36 2.99
N PRO A 21 -12.03 -1.16 2.64
CA PRO A 21 -11.85 -0.13 3.64
C PRO A 21 -13.15 0.39 4.22
N ALA A 22 -13.21 0.66 5.52
CA ALA A 22 -14.40 1.23 6.16
C ALA A 22 -14.49 2.75 5.95
N ALA A 23 -13.35 3.43 5.77
CA ALA A 23 -13.26 4.86 5.47
C ALA A 23 -12.18 5.16 4.42
N LEU A 24 -12.31 6.31 3.73
CA LEU A 24 -11.38 6.73 2.66
C LEU A 24 -9.94 6.96 3.14
N PHE A 25 -9.73 7.21 4.43
CA PHE A 25 -8.43 7.59 5.00
C PHE A 25 -8.05 6.73 6.20
N GLU A 26 -8.50 5.48 6.24
CA GLU A 26 -8.12 4.59 7.34
C GLU A 26 -6.69 4.07 7.19
N GLY A 27 -5.97 4.04 8.30
CA GLY A 27 -4.71 3.32 8.39
C GLY A 27 -4.97 1.82 8.56
N VAL A 28 -4.10 1.00 7.99
CA VAL A 28 -4.16 -0.47 8.12
C VAL A 28 -2.84 -1.01 8.63
N MET A 29 -2.91 -2.07 9.43
CA MET A 29 -1.79 -2.92 9.79
C MET A 29 -1.76 -4.12 8.84
N ILE A 30 -0.61 -4.37 8.23
CA ILE A 30 -0.42 -5.51 7.31
C ILE A 30 0.71 -6.38 7.86
N THR A 31 0.42 -7.67 8.05
CA THR A 31 1.42 -8.67 8.43
C THR A 31 1.67 -9.60 7.26
N GLY A 32 2.93 -9.99 7.05
CA GLY A 32 3.28 -10.95 6.01
C GLY A 32 4.79 -11.04 5.76
N THR A 33 5.16 -11.71 4.67
CA THR A 33 6.55 -11.91 4.28
C THR A 33 7.01 -10.80 3.33
N MET A 34 7.94 -9.97 3.78
CA MET A 34 8.53 -8.90 2.97
C MET A 34 9.80 -9.36 2.24
N ARG A 35 9.95 -8.94 0.98
CA ARG A 35 11.17 -9.14 0.18
C ARG A 35 11.66 -7.81 -0.37
N VAL A 36 12.98 -7.62 -0.35
CA VAL A 36 13.64 -6.52 -1.07
C VAL A 36 13.66 -6.89 -2.55
N GLN A 37 12.76 -6.28 -3.32
CA GLN A 37 12.56 -6.58 -4.73
C GLN A 37 12.02 -5.33 -5.43
N SER A 38 12.69 -4.90 -6.50
CA SER A 38 12.21 -3.78 -7.30
C SER A 38 11.05 -4.20 -8.21
N GLU A 39 9.95 -3.46 -8.14
CA GLU A 39 8.78 -3.61 -9.00
C GLU A 39 8.39 -2.26 -9.60
N ARG A 40 7.85 -2.28 -10.82
CA ARG A 40 7.18 -1.14 -11.45
C ARG A 40 5.76 -1.53 -11.82
N LYS A 41 4.81 -0.64 -11.54
CA LYS A 41 3.40 -0.81 -11.89
C LYS A 41 2.87 0.49 -12.49
N ASP A 42 2.13 0.37 -13.58
CA ASP A 42 1.36 1.47 -14.14
C ASP A 42 0.06 1.62 -13.34
N LEU A 43 -0.08 2.73 -12.63
CA LEU A 43 -1.34 3.10 -12.00
C LEU A 43 -2.14 3.95 -12.98
N SER A 44 -3.34 3.47 -13.32
CA SER A 44 -4.30 4.21 -14.14
C SER A 44 -5.22 5.01 -13.21
N PHE A 45 -5.16 6.32 -13.33
CA PHE A 45 -6.01 7.27 -12.61
C PHE A 45 -7.01 7.92 -13.57
N VAL A 46 -8.01 8.60 -13.02
CA VAL A 46 -9.03 9.33 -13.82
C VAL A 46 -8.45 10.46 -14.67
N ASP A 47 -7.25 10.92 -14.35
CA ASP A 47 -6.52 12.03 -14.97
C ASP A 47 -5.30 11.59 -15.79
N GLY A 48 -5.02 10.29 -15.91
CA GLY A 48 -3.91 9.74 -16.69
C GLY A 48 -3.27 8.50 -16.07
N SER A 49 -2.21 7.98 -16.69
CA SER A 49 -1.41 6.89 -16.13
C SER A 49 -0.10 7.42 -15.55
N SER A 50 0.28 6.96 -14.35
CA SER A 50 1.60 7.20 -13.78
C SER A 50 2.28 5.88 -13.44
N GLU A 51 3.55 5.76 -13.77
CA GLU A 51 4.38 4.66 -13.29
C GLU A 51 4.71 4.89 -11.81
N VAL A 52 4.53 3.86 -10.99
CA VAL A 52 4.96 3.84 -9.59
C VAL A 52 5.97 2.73 -9.39
N ALA A 53 7.11 3.09 -8.83
CA ALA A 53 8.18 2.17 -8.49
C ALA A 53 8.13 1.82 -7.00
N SER A 54 8.38 0.55 -6.70
CA SER A 54 8.48 0.02 -5.34
C SER A 54 9.81 -0.72 -5.16
N GLY A 55 10.43 -0.56 -4.00
CA GLY A 55 11.63 -1.32 -3.60
C GLY A 55 11.33 -2.61 -2.85
N TYR A 56 10.06 -2.87 -2.51
CA TYR A 56 9.65 -3.96 -1.64
C TYR A 56 8.38 -4.65 -2.15
N VAL A 57 8.35 -5.96 -2.02
CA VAL A 57 7.13 -6.76 -2.22
C VAL A 57 6.74 -7.37 -0.89
N LEU A 58 5.45 -7.28 -0.53
CA LEU A 58 4.89 -7.91 0.66
C LEU A 58 3.84 -8.94 0.25
N GLU A 59 4.08 -10.21 0.60
CA GLU A 59 3.08 -11.27 0.50
C GLU A 59 2.26 -11.28 1.79
N SER A 60 0.99 -10.88 1.71
CA SER A 60 0.16 -10.62 2.90
C SER A 60 -0.35 -11.91 3.55
N GLU A 61 -0.27 -11.95 4.87
CA GLU A 61 -0.93 -12.96 5.72
C GLU A 61 -2.20 -12.40 6.37
N SER A 62 -2.16 -11.14 6.84
CA SER A 62 -3.32 -10.43 7.38
C SER A 62 -3.32 -8.94 7.04
N ILE A 63 -4.52 -8.36 6.97
CA ILE A 63 -4.76 -6.93 6.80
C ILE A 63 -5.88 -6.55 7.78
N GLU A 64 -5.60 -5.65 8.70
CA GLU A 64 -6.51 -5.24 9.78
C GLU A 64 -6.51 -3.73 9.94
N PRO A 65 -7.62 -3.10 10.38
CA PRO A 65 -7.60 -1.69 10.74
C PRO A 65 -6.51 -1.39 11.78
N TYR A 66 -5.77 -0.30 11.57
CA TYR A 66 -4.73 0.10 12.51
C TYR A 66 -5.34 0.60 13.83
N GLN A 67 -5.01 -0.07 14.95
CA GLN A 67 -5.53 0.24 16.29
C GLN A 67 -4.55 1.06 17.15
N GLY A 68 -3.88 2.05 16.58
CA GLY A 68 -2.96 2.90 17.36
C GLY A 68 -3.66 3.57 18.55
N GLU A 69 -2.95 3.74 19.67
CA GLU A 69 -3.41 4.61 20.76
C GLU A 69 -3.44 6.07 20.26
N GLY A 70 -4.64 6.54 19.89
CA GLY A 70 -4.93 7.94 19.57
C GLY A 70 -4.94 8.27 18.08
N GLY A 71 -6.13 8.55 17.54
CA GLY A 71 -6.26 9.02 16.16
C GLY A 71 -7.68 9.28 15.68
N GLY A 72 -8.55 9.82 16.54
CA GLY A 72 -9.88 10.31 16.16
C GLY A 72 -10.25 11.50 17.04
N GLN A 73 -9.72 12.68 16.70
CA GLN A 73 -10.35 13.97 16.98
C GLN A 73 -10.91 14.50 15.67
#